data_AF-C5WVW7-F1
#
_entry.id   AF-C5WVW7-F1
#
_cell.length_a   1.000
_cell.length_b   1.000
_cell.length_c   1.000
_cell.angle_alpha   90.00
_cell.angle_beta   90.00
_cell.angle_gamma   90.00
#
_symmetry.space_group_name_H-M   'P 1'
#
loop_
_entity.id
_entity.type
_entity.pdbx_description
1 polymer ?
#
loop_
_entity_poly.entity_id
_entity_poly.type
_entity_poly.pdbx_seq_one_letter_code
_entity_poly.pdbx_strand_id
1 'polypeptide(L)'
;MRSLLALLVTALVAVVVAFPDGADAVSWTPIANPGTTLVKQVGNFCVIVYSNSDRRRHLPLQLVIVVRGETQPAAVGNGISDYRLVLNVKNTDTGSTALYQCVVRGKPGSRSTTWVLLSFVPYTQAP
;
A
#
# COMPACT_ATOMS: atom_id res chain seq x y z
N MET A 1 -27.30 -2.30 -45.25
CA MET A 1 -25.90 -2.00 -44.86
C MET A 1 -25.89 -0.74 -44.01
N ARG A 2 -25.00 -0.71 -42.99
CA ARG A 2 -24.72 0.36 -42.01
C ARG A 2 -25.36 0.17 -40.62
N SER A 3 -24.73 -0.78 -39.92
CA SER A 3 -24.68 -0.87 -38.46
C SER A 3 -24.11 0.43 -37.89
N LEU A 4 -24.83 1.06 -36.96
CA LEU A 4 -24.35 2.18 -36.15
C LEU A 4 -24.20 1.65 -34.72
N LEU A 5 -23.11 0.90 -34.48
CA LEU A 5 -22.63 0.65 -33.12
C LEU A 5 -22.22 2.01 -32.54
N ALA A 6 -23.05 2.55 -31.65
CA ALA A 6 -22.69 3.69 -30.83
C ALA A 6 -21.61 3.24 -29.83
N LEU A 7 -20.36 3.63 -30.12
CA LEU A 7 -19.20 3.38 -29.28
C LEU A 7 -19.30 4.29 -28.03
N LEU A 8 -19.80 3.73 -26.92
CA LEU A 8 -19.85 4.43 -25.64
C LEU A 8 -18.46 4.34 -24.98
N VAL A 9 -17.65 5.38 -25.16
CA VAL A 9 -16.37 5.55 -24.47
C VAL A 9 -16.64 6.02 -23.05
N THR A 10 -16.67 5.10 -22.09
CA THR A 10 -16.69 5.45 -20.66
C THR A 10 -15.33 5.97 -20.24
N ALA A 11 -15.22 7.28 -20.06
CA ALA A 11 -14.06 7.93 -19.45
C ALA A 11 -14.02 7.58 -17.95
N LEU A 12 -13.05 6.78 -17.53
CA LEU A 12 -12.78 6.47 -16.13
C LEU A 12 -12.03 7.64 -15.50
N VAL A 13 -12.71 8.47 -14.72
CA VAL A 13 -12.08 9.51 -13.89
C VAL A 13 -11.45 8.84 -12.68
N ALA A 14 -10.13 8.74 -12.64
CA ALA A 14 -9.40 8.28 -11.46
C ALA A 14 -9.34 9.42 -10.44
N VAL A 15 -10.14 9.33 -9.36
CA VAL A 15 -10.05 10.23 -8.22
C VAL A 15 -8.76 9.90 -7.45
N VAL A 16 -7.76 10.78 -7.55
CA VAL A 16 -6.53 10.68 -6.76
C VAL A 16 -6.80 11.29 -5.39
N VAL A 17 -7.09 10.44 -4.40
CA VAL A 17 -7.12 10.84 -2.99
C VAL A 17 -5.70 10.96 -2.46
N ALA A 18 -5.26 12.20 -2.27
CA ALA A 18 -3.94 12.55 -1.74
C ALA A 18 -3.78 12.04 -0.30
N PHE A 19 -2.56 11.62 0.04
CA PHE A 19 -2.19 11.38 1.43
C PHE A 19 -1.98 12.73 2.14
N PRO A 20 -2.27 12.86 3.44
CA PRO A 20 -2.00 14.10 4.15
C PRO A 20 -0.49 14.41 4.08
N ASP A 21 -0.16 15.61 3.61
CA ASP A 21 1.20 16.06 3.34
C ASP A 21 1.97 16.29 4.65
N GLY A 22 3.07 15.56 4.83
CA GLY A 22 4.10 15.85 5.81
C GLY A 22 5.33 16.37 5.07
N ALA A 23 5.78 17.57 5.41
CA ALA A 23 6.87 18.27 4.75
C ALA A 23 8.20 17.50 4.84
N ASP A 24 8.65 16.88 3.74
CA ASP A 24 10.05 16.52 3.52
C ASP A 24 10.35 16.40 2.00
N ALA A 25 11.52 16.90 1.60
CA ALA A 25 11.88 17.33 0.26
C ALA A 25 12.28 16.21 -0.74
N VAL A 26 11.50 15.13 -0.83
CA VAL A 26 11.40 14.31 -2.05
C VAL A 26 9.94 13.94 -2.21
N SER A 27 9.30 14.37 -3.29
CA SER A 27 7.86 14.18 -3.48
C SER A 27 7.51 12.68 -3.56
N TRP A 28 6.58 12.24 -2.72
CA TRP A 28 5.93 10.94 -2.86
C TRP A 28 5.37 10.82 -4.28
N THR A 29 5.71 9.73 -4.96
CA THR A 29 5.28 9.46 -6.33
C THR A 29 4.24 8.34 -6.31
N PRO A 30 3.05 8.53 -6.89
CA PRO A 30 2.04 7.49 -6.98
C PRO A 30 2.57 6.21 -7.66
N ILE A 31 2.23 5.06 -7.09
CA ILE A 31 2.50 3.76 -7.70
C ILE A 31 1.42 3.50 -8.75
N ALA A 32 1.81 3.52 -10.02
CA ALA A 32 0.88 3.35 -11.14
C ALA A 32 0.10 2.03 -11.12
N ASN A 33 0.72 0.94 -10.68
CA ASN A 33 0.08 -0.37 -10.54
C ASN A 33 0.36 -0.99 -9.16
N PRO A 34 -0.56 -0.86 -8.19
CA PRO A 34 -0.39 -1.45 -6.86
C PRO A 34 -0.49 -2.99 -6.86
N GLY A 35 -0.92 -3.61 -7.96
CA GLY A 35 -1.07 -5.06 -8.11
C GLY A 35 0.22 -5.81 -8.48
N THR A 36 1.34 -5.10 -8.66
CA THR A 36 2.64 -5.70 -9.00
C THR A 36 3.15 -6.62 -7.89
N THR A 37 3.97 -7.62 -8.25
CA THR A 37 4.54 -8.58 -7.30
C THR A 37 5.29 -7.89 -6.16
N LEU A 38 6.13 -6.90 -6.49
CA LEU A 38 6.88 -6.13 -5.49
C LEU A 38 5.94 -5.45 -4.49
N VAL A 39 4.93 -4.72 -4.97
CA VAL A 39 4.03 -3.95 -4.10
C VAL A 39 3.19 -4.87 -3.21
N LYS A 40 2.75 -6.02 -3.74
CA LYS A 40 2.10 -7.08 -2.93
C LYS A 40 3.03 -7.67 -1.88
N GLN A 41 4.31 -7.89 -2.19
CA GLN A 41 5.29 -8.36 -1.22
C GLN A 41 5.51 -7.34 -0.10
N VAL A 42 5.62 -6.06 -0.45
CA VAL A 42 5.73 -4.96 0.52
C VAL A 42 4.49 -4.90 1.43
N GLY A 43 3.29 -4.99 0.86
CA GLY A 43 2.04 -5.06 1.64
C GLY A 43 1.98 -6.26 2.59
N ASN A 44 2.37 -7.45 2.11
CA ASN A 44 2.40 -8.67 2.93
C ASN A 44 3.42 -8.55 4.08
N PHE A 45 4.61 -8.01 3.80
CA PHE A 45 5.61 -7.74 4.83
C PHE A 45 5.01 -6.86 5.95
N CYS A 46 4.31 -5.79 5.60
CA CYS A 46 3.70 -4.89 6.58
C CYS A 46 2.67 -5.61 7.46
N VAL A 47 1.77 -6.38 6.85
CA VAL A 47 0.75 -7.16 7.59
C VAL A 47 1.41 -8.21 8.48
N ILE A 48 2.41 -8.95 7.99
CA ILE A 48 3.11 -9.98 8.78
C ILE A 48 3.81 -9.37 9.99
N VAL A 49 4.59 -8.29 9.79
CA VAL A 49 5.32 -7.66 10.90
C VAL A 49 4.36 -7.12 11.95
N TYR A 50 3.29 -6.42 11.55
CA TYR A 50 2.30 -5.91 12.49
C TYR A 50 1.52 -7.03 13.21
N SER A 51 1.13 -8.08 12.49
CA SER A 51 0.44 -9.24 13.07
C SER A 51 1.26 -9.94 14.16
N ASN A 52 2.59 -9.88 14.04
CA ASN A 52 3.52 -10.54 14.95
C ASN A 52 4.22 -9.57 15.92
N SER A 53 3.86 -8.28 15.93
CA SER A 53 4.60 -7.27 16.70
C SER A 53 4.40 -7.39 18.21
N ASP A 54 3.24 -7.91 18.66
CA ASP A 54 2.92 -8.11 20.06
C ASP A 54 2.68 -9.60 20.34
N ARG A 55 3.60 -10.24 21.05
CA ARG A 55 3.52 -11.66 21.39
C ARG A 55 2.36 -12.00 22.33
N ARG A 56 1.78 -11.01 23.01
CA ARG A 56 0.67 -11.21 23.96
C ARG A 56 -0.69 -11.05 23.29
N ARG A 57 -0.73 -10.52 22.07
CA ARG A 57 -1.98 -10.22 21.36
C ARG A 57 -2.04 -10.99 20.06
N HIS A 58 -3.00 -11.91 19.96
CA HIS A 58 -3.28 -12.58 18.70
C HIS A 58 -3.86 -11.58 17.69
N LEU A 59 -3.17 -11.39 16.57
CA LEU A 59 -3.61 -10.54 15.46
C LEU A 59 -3.58 -11.36 14.16
N PRO A 60 -4.65 -12.10 13.86
CA PRO A 60 -4.72 -12.99 12.71
C PRO A 60 -5.05 -12.19 11.45
N LEU A 61 -4.13 -11.34 11.01
CA LEU A 61 -4.36 -10.45 9.88
C LEU A 61 -3.76 -11.00 8.59
N GLN A 62 -4.51 -10.83 7.51
CA GLN A 62 -4.09 -11.23 6.16
C GLN A 62 -4.31 -10.06 5.18
N LEU A 63 -3.32 -9.82 4.31
CA LEU A 63 -3.50 -8.88 3.21
C LEU A 63 -4.55 -9.42 2.24
N VAL A 64 -5.58 -8.63 1.96
CA VAL A 64 -6.53 -8.89 0.87
C VAL A 64 -5.96 -8.30 -0.42
N ILE A 65 -5.73 -6.97 -0.43
CA ILE A 65 -5.18 -6.24 -1.57
C ILE A 65 -4.40 -5.00 -1.11
N VAL A 66 -3.47 -4.54 -1.96
CA VAL A 66 -2.97 -3.17 -1.90
C VAL A 66 -3.91 -2.31 -2.73
N VAL A 67 -4.60 -1.38 -2.08
CA VAL A 67 -5.61 -0.51 -2.71
C VAL A 67 -4.93 0.56 -3.57
N ARG A 68 -3.92 1.23 -2.98
CA ARG A 68 -3.07 2.21 -3.65
C ARG A 68 -1.79 2.40 -2.86
N GLY A 69 -0.84 3.13 -3.42
CA GLY A 69 0.31 3.56 -2.66
C GLY A 69 1.17 4.56 -3.40
N GLU A 70 2.17 5.05 -2.68
CA GLU A 70 3.18 5.97 -3.16
C GLU A 70 4.56 5.46 -2.77
N THR A 71 5.56 5.88 -3.53
CA THR A 71 6.97 5.60 -3.26
C THR A 71 7.76 6.89 -3.19
N GLN A 72 8.78 6.90 -2.35
CA GLN A 72 9.76 7.97 -2.28
C GLN A 72 11.13 7.31 -2.23
N PRO A 73 12.10 7.72 -3.08
CA PRO A 73 13.50 7.37 -2.87
C PRO A 73 13.90 7.80 -1.46
N ALA A 74 14.53 6.91 -0.68
CA ALA A 74 15.11 7.36 0.58
C ALA A 74 16.15 8.45 0.26
N ALA A 75 16.33 9.42 1.16
CA ALA A 75 17.17 10.61 0.95
C ALA A 75 18.64 10.32 0.57
N VAL A 76 19.08 9.04 0.62
CA VAL A 76 20.43 8.60 0.27
C VAL A 76 20.35 7.58 -0.87
N GLY A 77 21.08 7.81 -1.98
CA GLY A 77 21.08 7.02 -3.22
C GLY A 77 21.64 5.58 -3.13
N ASN A 78 21.31 4.84 -2.07
CA ASN A 78 21.76 3.47 -1.79
C ASN A 78 20.78 2.38 -2.31
N GLY A 79 19.74 2.79 -3.03
CA GLY A 79 18.68 1.91 -3.54
C GLY A 79 17.62 1.53 -2.53
N ILE A 80 17.52 2.26 -1.41
CA ILE A 80 16.41 2.16 -0.45
C ILE A 80 15.26 3.05 -0.91
N SER A 81 14.03 2.56 -0.78
CA SER A 81 12.81 3.30 -1.04
C SER A 81 11.88 3.19 0.16
N ASP A 82 11.16 4.28 0.42
CA ASP A 82 10.04 4.30 1.33
C ASP A 82 8.75 4.07 0.54
N TYR A 83 7.88 3.22 1.05
CA TYR A 83 6.57 2.92 0.49
C TYR A 83 5.51 3.33 1.48
N ARG A 84 4.50 4.05 1.00
CA ARG A 84 3.29 4.40 1.75
C ARG A 84 2.12 3.74 1.06
N LEU A 85 1.53 2.71 1.66
CA LEU A 85 0.48 1.91 1.04
C LEU A 85 -0.82 2.01 1.84
N VAL A 86 -1.95 2.03 1.14
CA VAL A 86 -3.25 1.71 1.74
C VAL A 86 -3.57 0.26 1.43
N LEU A 87 -3.81 -0.51 2.48
CA LEU A 87 -4.03 -1.95 2.46
C LEU A 87 -5.47 -2.25 2.86
N ASN A 88 -6.12 -3.15 2.14
CA ASN A 88 -7.30 -3.84 2.66
C ASN A 88 -6.85 -5.11 3.37
N VAL A 89 -7.18 -5.23 4.65
CA VAL A 89 -6.70 -6.29 5.54
C VAL A 89 -7.89 -7.01 6.14
N LYS A 90 -7.84 -8.34 6.12
CA LYS A 90 -8.84 -9.22 6.73
C LYS A 90 -8.34 -9.70 8.08
N ASN A 91 -9.19 -9.68 9.10
CA ASN A 91 -9.02 -10.49 10.30
C ASN A 91 -9.57 -11.89 10.00
N THR A 92 -8.73 -12.93 10.06
CA THR A 92 -9.12 -14.28 9.66
C THR A 92 -9.98 -15.00 10.69
N ASP A 93 -10.00 -14.56 11.94
CA ASP A 93 -10.87 -15.11 12.98
C ASP A 93 -12.30 -14.61 12.84
N THR A 94 -12.48 -13.30 12.59
CA THR A 94 -13.81 -12.67 12.49
C THR A 94 -14.34 -12.58 11.07
N GLY A 95 -13.45 -12.70 10.08
CA GLY A 95 -13.76 -12.47 8.67
C GLY A 95 -13.92 -11.01 8.28
N SER A 96 -13.86 -10.07 9.23
CA SER A 96 -14.03 -8.64 8.97
C SER A 96 -12.85 -8.06 8.19
N THR A 97 -13.12 -7.02 7.41
CA THR A 97 -12.10 -6.29 6.66
C THR A 97 -12.02 -4.83 7.09
N ALA A 98 -10.82 -4.26 7.06
CA ALA A 98 -10.58 -2.85 7.35
C ALA A 98 -9.41 -2.30 6.52
N LEU A 99 -9.40 -0.98 6.32
CA LEU A 99 -8.31 -0.30 5.64
C LEU A 99 -7.24 0.13 6.64
N TYR A 100 -5.99 -0.06 6.26
CA TYR A 100 -4.82 0.38 7.01
C TYR A 100 -3.86 1.14 6.11
N GLN A 101 -3.22 2.16 6.65
CA GLN A 101 -2.07 2.78 6.03
C GLN A 101 -0.81 2.18 6.65
N CYS A 102 0.11 1.73 5.80
CA CYS A 102 1.44 1.33 6.23
C CYS A 102 2.51 2.22 5.59
N VAL A 103 3.56 2.50 6.35
CA VAL A 103 4.80 3.11 5.84
C VAL A 103 5.94 2.17 6.14
N VAL A 104 6.71 1.83 5.12
CA VAL A 104 7.80 0.85 5.21
C VAL A 104 8.98 1.32 4.39
N ARG A 105 10.17 1.13 4.94
CA ARG A 105 11.45 1.43 4.29
C ARG A 105 12.14 0.14 3.92
N GLY A 106 12.69 0.04 2.72
CA GLY A 106 13.54 -1.09 2.37
C GLY A 106 14.08 -1.06 0.95
N LYS A 107 14.86 -2.08 0.60
CA LYS A 107 15.53 -2.20 -0.69
C LYS A 107 14.92 -3.34 -1.52
N PRO A 108 14.29 -3.05 -2.67
CA PRO A 108 13.79 -4.08 -3.59
C PRO A 108 14.85 -5.13 -3.94
N GLY A 109 14.44 -6.40 -4.02
CA GLY A 109 15.33 -7.52 -4.35
C GLY A 109 16.33 -7.91 -3.25
N SER A 110 16.29 -7.27 -2.07
CA SER A 110 17.14 -7.63 -0.94
C SER A 110 16.40 -8.49 0.11
N ARG A 111 17.15 -8.99 1.10
CA ARG A 111 16.63 -9.85 2.17
C ARG A 111 15.64 -9.09 3.06
N SER A 112 14.71 -9.79 3.69
CA SER A 112 13.70 -9.18 4.60
C SER A 112 14.30 -8.35 5.75
N THR A 113 15.53 -8.64 6.18
CA THR A 113 16.23 -7.91 7.26
C THR A 113 16.63 -6.48 6.90
N THR A 114 16.56 -6.09 5.62
CA THR A 114 16.80 -4.70 5.17
C THR A 114 15.52 -3.87 5.12
N TRP A 115 14.38 -4.48 5.48
CA TRP A 115 13.07 -3.85 5.49
C TRP A 115 12.66 -3.52 6.92
N VAL A 116 12.10 -2.33 7.11
CA VAL A 116 11.64 -1.83 8.41
C VAL A 116 10.24 -1.26 8.25
N LEU A 117 9.28 -1.82 8.99
CA LEU A 117 7.95 -1.25 9.12
C LEU A 117 8.06 0.00 10.02
N LEU A 118 7.77 1.17 9.47
CA LEU A 118 7.86 2.45 10.19
C LEU A 118 6.53 2.82 10.86
N SER A 119 5.40 2.53 10.21
CA SER A 119 4.07 2.75 10.79
C SER A 119 3.04 1.80 10.20
N PHE A 120 2.04 1.44 11.00
CA PHE A 120 0.86 0.69 10.56
C PHE A 120 -0.35 1.17 11.37
N VAL A 121 -1.26 1.91 10.74
CA VAL A 121 -2.36 2.60 11.42
C VAL A 121 -3.68 2.40 10.65
N PRO A 122 -4.84 2.39 11.33
CA PRO A 122 -6.12 2.41 10.64
C PRO A 122 -6.19 3.57 9.64
N TYR A 123 -6.75 3.31 8.46
CA TYR A 123 -6.93 4.33 7.43
C TYR A 123 -8.41 4.68 7.32
N THR A 124 -8.76 5.89 7.76
CA THR A 124 -10.04 6.52 7.48
C THR A 124 -9.88 7.37 6.23
N GLN A 125 -10.66 7.04 5.20
CA GLN A 125 -10.79 7.90 4.03
C GLN A 125 -11.48 9.18 4.49
N ALA A 126 -10.91 10.35 4.19
CA ALA A 126 -11.61 11.60 4.41
C ALA A 126 -12.92 11.59 3.58
N PRO A 127 -14.03 12.11 4.14
CA PRO A 127 -15.33 12.11 3.49
C PRO A 127 -15.34 12.86 2.15
#